data_AF-A0A7C3Q699-F1
#
_entry.id   AF-A0A7C3Q699-F1
#
_cell.length_a   1.000
_cell.length_b   1.000
_cell.length_c   1.000
_cell.angle_alpha   90.00
_cell.angle_beta   90.00
_cell.angle_gamma   90.00
#
_symmetry.space_group_name_H-M   'P 1'
#
loop_
_entity.id
_entity.type
_entity.pdbx_description
1 polymer ?
#
loop_
_entity_poly.entity_id
_entity_poly.type
_entity_poly.pdbx_seq_one_letter_code
_entity_poly.pdbx_strand_id
1 'polypeptide(L)'
;MLQLDKQKTPSCISHSFIILLIPFLFLLGLVLAYFHLLPLKVETHTLIIVTFIFIIFVFFVRHNANYAVCHMKSTFSSMEGVLQSELRANALTIMGKTKSTLHVHEFISEYYKDIRNDNFARVAPSVFPMLGILGTFMAIALSMPDFSAKDTSGLDHEISLLLSGIGTAFYASIYGILLSLIWTYFEKRGMTKVEKNIYDLEKLYGSRIWKKSELIKHEHTQSELKDQMIVETLKETFNMDFIKELNEQYLKNFTTIIHDTNSSFTNLTLHMQEVSADLRETLSTLQSKKEGVNTLAVMQENIEGFNSNAVNLQKSMERFDTTVEHTFDQIDEELGKSVEKLTTFARIVSEQNQLILKSMATLKQQEKESKAQ
;
A
#
# COMPACT_ATOMS: atom_id res chain seq x y z
N MET A 1 -16.52 -5.69 -30.12
CA MET A 1 -16.48 -4.56 -31.08
C MET A 1 -17.46 -3.51 -30.58
N LEU A 2 -16.99 -2.56 -29.76
CA LEU A 2 -17.82 -1.45 -29.27
C LEU A 2 -17.77 -0.34 -30.32
N GLN A 3 -18.91 -0.03 -30.93
CA GLN A 3 -19.05 1.21 -31.69
C GLN A 3 -19.11 2.36 -30.68
N LEU A 4 -17.99 3.07 -30.52
CA LEU A 4 -17.99 4.39 -29.91
C LEU A 4 -18.69 5.36 -30.88
N ASP A 5 -19.86 5.82 -30.45
CA ASP A 5 -20.63 6.84 -31.12
C ASP A 5 -19.79 8.12 -31.28
N LYS A 6 -19.68 8.57 -32.52
CA LYS A 6 -18.74 9.59 -32.97
C LYS A 6 -19.36 10.97 -32.75
N GLN A 7 -19.46 11.41 -31.49
CA GLN A 7 -19.91 12.78 -31.22
C GLN A 7 -18.85 13.78 -31.72
N LYS A 8 -19.27 14.64 -32.66
CA LYS A 8 -18.48 15.72 -33.27
C LYS A 8 -17.80 16.57 -32.19
N THR A 9 -16.49 16.45 -32.09
CA THR A 9 -15.66 17.34 -31.27
C THR A 9 -15.70 18.76 -31.84
N PRO A 10 -16.10 19.79 -31.07
CA PRO A 10 -15.94 21.17 -31.49
C PRO A 10 -14.46 21.44 -31.77
N SER A 11 -14.14 22.09 -32.89
CA SER A 11 -12.75 22.28 -33.31
C SER A 11 -12.00 23.18 -32.35
N CYS A 12 -11.10 22.61 -31.53
CA CYS A 12 -10.19 23.36 -30.66
C CYS A 12 -9.15 24.20 -31.41
N ILE A 13 -9.18 24.14 -32.74
CA ILE A 13 -8.40 24.95 -33.68
C ILE A 13 -8.54 26.45 -33.38
N SER A 14 -9.72 26.92 -32.96
CA SER A 14 -9.96 28.33 -32.63
C SER A 14 -9.13 28.83 -31.43
N HIS A 15 -8.84 27.96 -30.45
CA HIS A 15 -8.00 28.34 -29.29
C HIS A 15 -6.50 28.26 -29.59
N SER A 16 -6.07 27.35 -30.49
CA SER A 16 -4.71 27.36 -31.04
C SER A 16 -4.44 28.61 -31.89
N PHE A 17 -5.46 29.12 -32.59
CA PHE A 17 -5.35 30.33 -33.41
C PHE A 17 -4.96 31.56 -32.59
N ILE A 18 -5.44 31.68 -31.34
CA ILE A 18 -5.11 32.80 -30.46
C ILE A 18 -3.61 32.81 -30.10
N ILE A 19 -3.00 31.63 -29.90
CA ILE A 19 -1.56 31.50 -29.61
C ILE A 19 -0.73 31.87 -30.85
N LEU A 20 -1.23 31.53 -32.04
CA LEU A 20 -0.55 31.76 -33.32
C LEU A 20 -0.75 33.19 -33.86
N LEU A 21 -1.77 33.91 -33.41
CA LEU A 21 -2.13 35.23 -33.95
C LEU A 21 -1.01 36.26 -33.79
N ILE A 22 -0.47 36.42 -32.58
CA ILE A 22 0.57 37.43 -32.30
C ILE A 22 1.88 37.10 -33.07
N PRO A 23 2.39 35.85 -33.03
CA PRO A 23 3.55 35.47 -33.84
C PRO A 23 3.35 35.63 -35.35
N PHE A 24 2.14 35.36 -35.85
CA PHE A 24 1.80 35.52 -37.26
C PHE A 24 1.76 36.99 -37.67
N LEU A 25 1.16 37.87 -36.85
CA LEU A 25 1.13 39.31 -37.12
C LEU A 25 2.54 39.91 -37.16
N PHE A 26 3.43 39.45 -36.29
CA PHE A 26 4.84 39.86 -36.34
C PHE A 26 5.52 39.43 -37.65
N LEU A 27 5.33 38.17 -38.07
CA LEU A 27 5.86 37.67 -39.35
C LEU A 27 5.28 38.46 -40.54
N LEU A 28 3.97 38.72 -40.54
CA LEU A 28 3.30 39.53 -41.55
C LEU A 28 3.88 40.95 -41.61
N GLY A 29 4.16 41.56 -40.46
CA GLY A 29 4.84 42.86 -40.37
C GLY A 29 6.21 42.86 -41.05
N LEU A 30 7.01 41.82 -40.86
CA LEU A 30 8.31 41.68 -41.55
C LEU A 30 8.16 41.47 -43.06
N VAL A 31 7.15 40.71 -43.50
CA VAL A 31 6.83 40.54 -44.93
C VAL A 31 6.44 41.89 -45.54
N LEU A 32 5.59 42.68 -44.88
CA LEU A 32 5.20 44.02 -45.35
C LEU A 32 6.39 44.98 -45.39
N ALA A 33 7.28 44.92 -44.40
CA ALA A 33 8.54 45.68 -44.38
C ALA A 33 9.46 45.30 -45.54
N TYR A 34 9.55 44.00 -45.87
CA TYR A 34 10.30 43.53 -47.05
C TYR A 34 9.77 44.13 -48.37
N PHE A 35 8.45 44.31 -48.51
CA PHE A 35 7.83 44.99 -49.65
C PHE A 35 7.87 46.53 -49.56
N HIS A 36 8.63 47.11 -48.62
CA HIS A 36 8.78 48.56 -48.44
C HIS A 36 7.47 49.29 -48.08
N LEU A 37 6.46 48.57 -47.60
CA LEU A 37 5.20 49.14 -47.11
C LEU A 37 5.34 49.74 -45.70
N LEU A 38 6.38 49.34 -44.98
CA LEU A 38 6.74 49.86 -43.66
C LEU A 38 8.18 50.42 -43.70
N PRO A 39 8.50 51.47 -42.92
CA PRO A 39 9.81 52.11 -42.89
C PRO A 39 10.85 51.28 -42.09
N LEU A 40 10.93 49.97 -42.36
CA LEU A 40 11.83 49.02 -41.72
C LEU A 40 12.59 48.25 -42.81
N LYS A 41 13.92 48.21 -42.71
CA LYS A 41 14.74 47.43 -43.64
C LYS A 41 14.77 45.98 -43.18
N VAL A 42 14.50 45.04 -44.09
CA VAL A 42 14.52 43.60 -43.82
C VAL A 42 15.25 42.88 -44.94
N GLU A 43 16.27 42.09 -44.59
CA GLU A 43 16.97 41.24 -45.55
C GLU A 43 16.24 39.92 -45.80
N THR A 44 16.45 39.33 -46.97
CA THR A 44 15.83 38.06 -47.41
C THR A 44 16.16 36.91 -46.45
N HIS A 45 17.43 36.79 -46.05
CA HIS A 45 17.89 35.73 -45.15
C HIS A 45 17.20 35.80 -43.77
N THR A 46 17.05 37.01 -43.23
CA THR A 46 16.32 37.26 -41.98
C THR A 46 14.85 36.81 -42.10
N LEU A 47 14.18 37.13 -43.20
CA LEU A 47 12.78 36.72 -43.41
C LEU A 47 12.63 35.18 -43.47
N ILE A 48 13.55 34.51 -44.16
CA ILE A 48 13.57 33.04 -44.26
C ILE A 48 13.77 32.41 -42.88
N ILE A 49 14.74 32.91 -42.10
CA ILE A 49 15.04 32.41 -40.76
C ILE A 49 13.84 32.58 -39.83
N VAL A 50 13.21 33.76 -39.80
CA VAL A 50 12.03 34.02 -38.95
C VAL A 50 10.85 33.13 -39.37
N THR A 51 10.64 32.94 -40.67
CA THR A 51 9.61 32.03 -41.21
C THR A 51 9.86 30.59 -40.77
N PHE A 52 11.11 30.13 -40.82
CA PHE A 52 11.50 28.79 -40.36
C PHE A 52 11.23 28.60 -38.85
N ILE A 53 11.59 29.58 -38.02
CA ILE A 53 11.29 29.56 -36.58
C ILE A 53 9.77 29.50 -36.35
N PHE A 54 8.97 30.24 -37.12
CA PHE A 54 7.51 30.19 -37.02
C PHE A 54 6.93 28.81 -37.35
N ILE A 55 7.44 28.13 -38.37
CA ILE A 55 7.00 26.76 -38.72
C ILE A 55 7.28 25.79 -37.56
N ILE A 56 8.46 25.89 -36.94
CA ILE A 56 8.78 25.10 -35.74
C ILE A 56 7.80 25.44 -34.61
N PHE A 57 7.50 26.72 -34.39
CA PHE A 57 6.55 27.15 -33.36
C PHE A 57 5.15 26.53 -33.57
N VAL A 58 4.65 26.49 -34.81
CA VAL A 58 3.36 25.87 -35.14
C VAL A 58 3.32 24.39 -34.74
N PHE A 59 4.41 23.64 -34.90
CA PHE A 59 4.49 22.26 -34.46
C PHE A 59 4.36 22.14 -32.93
N PHE A 60 5.01 23.03 -32.18
CA PHE A 60 4.97 23.04 -30.72
C PHE A 60 3.59 23.40 -30.16
N VAL A 61 2.80 24.25 -30.82
CA VAL A 61 1.50 24.74 -30.31
C VAL A 61 0.53 23.61 -29.95
N ARG A 62 0.60 22.44 -30.61
CA ARG A 62 -0.23 21.27 -30.27
C ARG A 62 0.03 20.72 -28.86
N HIS A 63 1.22 20.96 -28.32
CA HIS A 63 1.62 20.51 -27.00
C HIS A 63 1.40 21.58 -25.91
N ASN A 64 0.76 22.70 -26.21
CA ASN A 64 0.50 23.75 -25.22
C ASN A 64 -0.69 23.39 -24.30
N ALA A 65 -0.59 23.70 -23.01
CA ALA A 65 -1.64 23.44 -22.02
C ALA A 65 -2.99 24.08 -22.38
N ASN A 66 -3.00 25.25 -23.02
CA ASN A 66 -4.25 25.91 -23.39
C ASN A 66 -5.01 25.16 -24.51
N TYR A 67 -4.29 24.41 -25.37
CA TYR A 67 -4.90 23.48 -26.32
C TYR A 67 -5.50 22.27 -25.58
N ALA A 68 -4.76 21.69 -24.64
CA ALA A 68 -5.22 20.57 -23.82
C ALA A 68 -6.50 20.92 -23.05
N VAL A 69 -6.60 22.12 -22.46
CA VAL A 69 -7.82 22.60 -21.77
C VAL A 69 -9.03 22.60 -22.70
N CYS A 70 -8.88 23.02 -23.96
CA CYS A 70 -9.99 23.00 -24.91
C CYS A 70 -10.44 21.56 -25.18
N HIS A 71 -9.49 20.63 -25.36
CA HIS A 71 -9.80 19.23 -25.55
C HIS A 71 -10.50 18.63 -24.32
N MET A 72 -9.99 18.89 -23.12
CA MET A 72 -10.63 18.44 -21.87
C MET A 72 -12.07 18.93 -21.75
N LYS A 73 -12.35 20.17 -22.17
CA LYS A 73 -13.72 20.72 -22.16
C LYS A 73 -14.61 20.05 -23.20
N SER A 74 -14.09 19.77 -24.40
CA SER A 74 -14.89 19.16 -25.46
C SER A 74 -15.20 17.68 -25.18
N THR A 75 -14.29 16.97 -24.51
CA THR A 75 -14.47 15.55 -24.13
C THR A 75 -14.98 15.35 -22.71
N PHE A 76 -15.41 16.42 -22.03
CA PHE A 76 -15.79 16.37 -20.61
C PHE A 76 -16.89 15.34 -20.34
N SER A 77 -17.94 15.29 -21.17
CA SER A 77 -19.06 14.35 -20.97
C SER A 77 -18.63 12.88 -21.08
N SER A 78 -17.75 12.56 -22.04
CA SER A 78 -17.19 11.21 -22.19
C SER A 78 -16.32 10.84 -20.99
N MET A 79 -15.43 11.76 -20.59
CA MET A 79 -14.55 11.58 -19.43
C MET A 79 -15.37 11.39 -18.14
N GLU A 80 -16.42 12.17 -17.95
CA GLU A 80 -17.30 12.07 -16.78
C GLU A 80 -18.00 10.70 -16.71
N GLY A 81 -18.45 10.17 -17.85
CA GLY A 81 -19.00 8.82 -17.92
C GLY A 81 -18.01 7.75 -17.46
N VAL A 82 -16.76 7.83 -17.91
CA VAL A 82 -15.68 6.91 -17.53
C VAL A 82 -15.30 7.08 -16.05
N LEU A 83 -15.22 8.32 -15.56
CA LEU A 83 -14.96 8.61 -14.16
C LEU A 83 -16.03 7.98 -13.27
N GLN A 84 -17.31 8.07 -13.63
CA GLN A 84 -18.39 7.46 -12.88
C GLN A 84 -18.33 5.93 -12.89
N SER A 85 -17.93 5.29 -13.98
CA SER A 85 -17.72 3.84 -14.00
C SER A 85 -16.55 3.43 -13.11
N GLU A 86 -15.43 4.16 -13.15
CA GLU A 86 -14.26 3.87 -12.30
C GLU A 86 -14.55 4.10 -10.81
N LEU A 87 -15.32 5.13 -10.48
CA LEU A 87 -15.76 5.38 -9.11
C LEU A 87 -16.59 4.20 -8.56
N ARG A 88 -17.43 3.59 -9.40
CA ARG A 88 -18.23 2.42 -9.03
C ARG A 88 -17.41 1.14 -8.95
N ALA A 89 -16.47 0.93 -9.88
CA ALA A 89 -15.59 -0.23 -9.90
C ALA A 89 -14.69 -0.28 -8.66
N ASN A 90 -14.21 0.89 -8.21
CA ASN A 90 -13.36 1.03 -7.03
C ASN A 90 -14.17 1.36 -5.75
N ALA A 91 -15.46 1.05 -5.72
CA ALA A 91 -16.31 1.32 -4.55
C ALA A 91 -16.08 0.29 -3.43
N LEU A 92 -15.73 0.79 -2.24
CA LEU A 92 -15.63 -0.01 -1.02
C LEU A 92 -16.72 0.39 -0.03
N THR A 93 -17.38 -0.62 0.51
CA THR A 93 -18.39 -0.44 1.57
C THR A 93 -17.75 -0.70 2.93
N ILE A 94 -17.66 0.35 3.75
CA ILE A 94 -17.10 0.29 5.11
C ILE A 94 -18.16 0.84 6.06
N MET A 95 -18.58 0.05 7.06
CA MET A 95 -19.57 0.43 8.07
C MET A 95 -20.87 1.01 7.49
N GLY A 96 -21.41 0.37 6.44
CA GLY A 96 -22.67 0.79 5.80
C GLY A 96 -22.57 2.02 4.90
N LYS A 97 -21.38 2.59 4.70
CA LYS A 97 -21.12 3.66 3.73
C LYS A 97 -20.33 3.11 2.54
N THR A 98 -20.84 3.30 1.34
CA THR A 98 -20.15 2.96 0.10
C THR A 98 -19.51 4.21 -0.50
N LYS A 99 -18.18 4.25 -0.58
CA LYS A 99 -17.43 5.30 -1.28
C LYS A 99 -16.30 4.67 -2.09
N SER A 100 -15.80 5.39 -3.09
CA SER A 100 -14.70 4.96 -3.93
C SER A 100 -13.34 5.21 -3.29
N THR A 101 -12.35 4.36 -3.55
CA THR A 101 -10.94 4.61 -3.22
C THR A 101 -10.18 5.32 -4.33
N LEU A 102 -10.85 5.66 -5.44
CA LEU A 102 -10.23 6.31 -6.58
C LEU A 102 -9.72 7.72 -6.25
N HIS A 103 -8.51 8.04 -6.70
CA HIS A 103 -7.96 9.39 -6.68
C HIS A 103 -8.30 10.14 -7.97
N VAL A 104 -9.18 11.14 -7.89
CA VAL A 104 -9.66 11.90 -9.07
C VAL A 104 -8.51 12.54 -9.84
N HIS A 105 -7.57 13.17 -9.13
CA HIS A 105 -6.43 13.83 -9.79
C HIS A 105 -5.60 12.85 -10.62
N GLU A 106 -5.31 11.66 -10.07
CA GLU A 106 -4.55 10.61 -10.75
C GLU A 106 -5.30 10.06 -11.96
N PHE A 107 -6.61 9.79 -11.80
CA PHE A 107 -7.47 9.38 -12.91
C PHE A 107 -7.47 10.39 -14.06
N ILE A 108 -7.66 11.69 -13.76
CA ILE A 108 -7.72 12.73 -14.79
C ILE A 108 -6.36 12.91 -15.47
N SER A 109 -5.27 12.81 -14.70
CA SER A 109 -3.90 12.87 -15.23
C SER A 109 -3.63 11.74 -16.23
N GLU A 110 -3.98 10.49 -15.87
CA GLU A 110 -3.77 9.34 -16.75
C GLU A 110 -4.70 9.38 -17.97
N TYR A 111 -5.96 9.80 -17.79
CA TYR A 111 -6.95 9.90 -18.89
C TYR A 111 -6.52 10.90 -19.98
N TYR A 112 -5.78 11.95 -19.63
CA TYR A 112 -5.38 13.01 -20.57
C TYR A 112 -3.88 13.04 -20.93
N LYS A 113 -3.13 12.02 -20.52
CA LYS A 113 -1.69 11.89 -20.75
C LYS A 113 -1.29 11.94 -22.22
N ASP A 114 -2.08 11.33 -23.10
CA ASP A 114 -1.78 11.26 -24.54
C ASP A 114 -2.09 12.56 -25.31
N ILE A 115 -2.79 13.52 -24.69
CA ILE A 115 -3.15 14.78 -25.36
C ILE A 115 -1.95 15.72 -25.45
N ARG A 116 -1.08 15.71 -24.44
CA ARG A 116 0.04 16.64 -24.34
C ARG A 116 1.32 15.90 -23.99
N ASN A 117 2.38 16.20 -24.73
CA ASN A 117 3.71 15.80 -24.34
C ASN A 117 4.35 16.88 -23.46
N ASP A 118 4.36 16.62 -22.15
CA ASP A 118 4.92 17.52 -21.13
C ASP A 118 6.40 17.84 -21.38
N ASN A 119 7.16 16.92 -21.98
CA ASN A 119 8.58 17.14 -22.26
C ASN A 119 8.77 18.22 -23.34
N PHE A 120 7.98 18.15 -24.42
CA PHE A 120 7.98 19.19 -25.46
C PHE A 120 7.53 20.53 -24.90
N ALA A 121 6.48 20.52 -24.07
CA ALA A 121 5.95 21.75 -23.50
C ALA A 121 6.93 22.46 -22.56
N ARG A 122 7.71 21.68 -21.80
CA ARG A 122 8.73 22.18 -20.85
C ARG A 122 9.95 22.77 -21.55
N VAL A 123 10.33 22.27 -22.72
CA VAL A 123 11.55 22.69 -23.42
C VAL A 123 11.32 23.90 -24.34
N ALA A 124 10.08 24.15 -24.76
CA ALA A 124 9.75 25.23 -25.69
C ALA A 124 10.22 26.65 -25.24
N PRO A 125 10.07 27.06 -23.95
CA PRO A 125 10.52 28.37 -23.49
C PRO A 125 12.02 28.62 -23.66
N SER A 126 12.85 27.57 -23.61
CA SER A 126 14.30 27.69 -23.77
C SER A 126 14.73 27.52 -25.23
N VAL A 127 14.04 26.70 -26.01
CA VAL A 127 14.37 26.46 -27.43
C VAL A 127 14.14 27.68 -28.31
N PHE A 128 13.05 28.44 -28.15
CA PHE A 128 12.78 29.56 -29.06
C PHE A 128 13.80 30.71 -28.95
N PRO A 129 14.24 31.15 -27.76
CA PRO A 129 15.32 32.13 -27.64
C PRO A 129 16.64 31.60 -28.22
N MET A 130 16.96 30.32 -28.01
CA MET A 130 18.16 29.70 -28.59
C MET A 130 18.10 29.66 -30.12
N LEU A 131 16.95 29.32 -30.72
CA LEU A 131 16.73 29.39 -32.16
C LEU A 131 16.82 30.83 -32.68
N GLY A 132 16.36 31.81 -31.91
CA GLY A 132 16.50 33.23 -32.24
C GLY A 132 17.96 33.68 -32.26
N ILE A 133 18.75 33.31 -31.26
CA ILE A 133 20.20 33.59 -31.19
C ILE A 133 20.94 32.91 -32.35
N LEU A 134 20.66 31.62 -32.59
CA LEU A 134 21.23 30.89 -33.72
C LEU A 134 20.88 31.56 -35.06
N GLY A 135 19.62 32.00 -35.21
CA GLY A 135 19.14 32.72 -36.38
C GLY A 135 19.87 34.04 -36.58
N THR A 136 20.11 34.81 -35.51
CA THR A 136 20.90 36.05 -35.57
C THR A 136 22.34 35.78 -36.02
N PHE A 137 23.02 34.75 -35.49
CA PHE A 137 24.37 34.41 -35.95
C PHE A 137 24.39 33.96 -37.41
N MET A 138 23.41 33.18 -37.84
CA MET A 138 23.28 32.77 -39.24
C MET A 138 23.05 33.97 -40.17
N ALA A 139 22.17 34.89 -39.79
CA ALA A 139 21.90 36.09 -40.55
C ALA A 139 23.16 36.97 -40.66
N ILE A 140 23.86 37.23 -39.56
CA ILE A 140 25.11 38.02 -39.58
C ILE A 140 26.17 37.36 -40.47
N ALA A 141 26.31 36.03 -40.40
CA ALA A 141 27.28 35.30 -41.22
C ALA A 141 26.98 35.41 -42.71
N LEU A 142 25.69 35.42 -43.09
CA LEU A 142 25.26 35.57 -44.49
C LEU A 142 25.34 37.02 -44.99
N SER A 143 25.21 38.01 -44.10
CA SER A 143 25.31 39.43 -44.46
C SER A 143 26.76 39.96 -44.44
N MET A 144 27.76 39.14 -44.12
CA MET A 144 29.16 39.55 -44.07
C MET A 144 29.75 39.68 -45.50
N PRO A 145 30.17 40.88 -45.94
CA PRO A 145 30.79 41.07 -47.25
C PRO A 145 32.26 40.61 -47.24
N ASP A 146 32.82 40.32 -48.42
CA ASP A 146 34.20 39.82 -48.60
C ASP A 146 35.31 40.89 -48.44
N PHE A 147 34.94 42.13 -48.05
CA PHE A 147 35.85 43.26 -47.81
C PHE A 147 36.99 43.41 -48.84
N SER A 148 36.64 43.50 -50.12
CA SER A 148 37.62 43.53 -51.23
C SER A 148 37.78 44.92 -51.86
N ALA A 149 37.06 45.93 -51.37
CA ALA A 149 37.09 47.28 -51.91
C ALA A 149 38.49 47.93 -51.81
N LYS A 150 38.98 48.45 -52.94
CA LYS A 150 40.25 49.19 -53.03
C LYS A 150 40.09 50.71 -52.88
N ASP A 151 38.86 51.21 -53.04
CA ASP A 151 38.50 52.63 -52.97
C ASP A 151 37.66 52.93 -51.72
N THR A 152 37.81 54.14 -51.17
CA THR A 152 37.12 54.56 -49.93
C THR A 152 35.59 54.52 -50.05
N SER A 153 35.03 54.82 -51.23
CA SER A 153 33.59 54.74 -51.49
C SER A 153 33.05 53.31 -51.52
N GLY A 154 33.85 52.34 -51.97
CA GLY A 154 33.49 50.93 -51.95
C GLY A 154 33.49 50.37 -50.52
N LEU A 155 34.46 50.81 -49.71
CA LEU A 155 34.55 50.43 -48.30
C LEU A 155 33.35 50.97 -47.49
N ASP A 156 32.95 52.23 -47.71
CA ASP A 156 31.77 52.82 -47.06
C ASP A 156 30.47 52.08 -47.42
N HIS A 157 30.36 51.59 -48.66
CA HIS A 157 29.22 50.78 -49.09
C HIS A 157 29.19 49.40 -48.43
N GLU A 158 30.33 48.70 -48.38
CA GLU A 158 30.47 47.39 -47.71
C GLU A 158 30.18 47.50 -46.21
N ILE A 159 30.66 48.55 -45.53
CA ILE A 159 30.38 48.81 -44.11
C ILE A 159 28.88 49.11 -43.91
N SER A 160 28.28 49.91 -44.78
CA SER A 160 26.84 50.24 -44.70
C SER A 160 25.96 49.01 -44.91
N LEU A 161 26.36 48.10 -45.80
CA LEU A 161 25.69 46.82 -46.03
C LEU A 161 25.79 45.93 -44.80
N LEU A 162 26.99 45.77 -44.23
CA LEU A 162 27.19 44.99 -43.01
C LEU A 162 26.36 45.54 -41.84
N LEU A 163 26.36 46.86 -41.63
CA LEU A 163 25.63 47.50 -40.54
C LEU A 163 24.11 47.31 -40.71
N SER A 164 23.62 47.38 -41.95
CA SER A 164 22.22 47.08 -42.27
C SER A 164 21.88 45.61 -41.99
N GLY A 165 22.74 44.67 -42.40
CA GLY A 165 22.55 43.24 -42.17
C GLY A 165 22.52 42.86 -40.70
N ILE A 166 23.44 43.41 -39.91
CA ILE A 166 23.44 43.26 -38.44
C ILE A 166 22.12 43.77 -37.84
N GLY A 167 21.65 44.94 -38.28
CA GLY A 167 20.38 45.51 -37.81
C GLY A 167 19.19 44.58 -38.05
N THR A 168 19.10 43.96 -39.23
CA THR A 168 18.00 43.04 -39.54
C THR A 168 18.15 41.68 -38.83
N ALA A 169 19.37 41.21 -38.61
CA ALA A 169 19.64 39.94 -37.93
C ALA A 169 19.08 39.89 -36.50
N PHE A 170 18.98 41.04 -35.82
CA PHE A 170 18.37 41.12 -34.48
C PHE A 170 16.88 40.79 -34.46
N TYR A 171 16.16 40.90 -35.59
CA TYR A 171 14.74 40.52 -35.65
C TYR A 171 14.51 39.04 -35.36
N ALA A 172 15.46 38.17 -35.71
CA ALA A 172 15.38 36.74 -35.38
C ALA A 172 15.42 36.49 -33.86
N SER A 173 16.32 37.16 -33.14
CA SER A 173 16.42 37.06 -31.67
C SER A 173 15.21 37.66 -30.96
N ILE A 174 14.75 38.84 -31.39
CA ILE A 174 13.53 39.48 -30.87
C ILE A 174 12.34 38.52 -31.05
N TYR A 175 12.23 37.87 -32.21
CA TYR A 175 11.17 36.91 -32.47
C TYR A 175 11.25 35.68 -31.57
N GLY A 176 12.43 35.09 -31.41
CA GLY A 176 12.63 33.94 -30.53
C GLY A 176 12.23 34.22 -29.07
N ILE A 177 12.59 35.40 -28.56
CA ILE A 177 12.19 35.85 -27.21
C ILE A 177 10.66 36.06 -27.13
N LEU A 178 10.07 36.72 -28.12
CA LEU A 178 8.63 36.95 -28.19
C LEU A 178 7.84 35.63 -28.18
N LEU A 179 8.27 34.63 -28.95
CA LEU A 179 7.68 33.30 -28.96
C LEU A 179 7.75 32.62 -27.59
N SER A 180 8.88 32.72 -26.90
CA SER A 180 9.07 32.16 -25.55
C SER A 180 8.13 32.79 -24.52
N LEU A 181 7.97 34.11 -24.55
CA LEU A 181 7.07 34.83 -23.65
C LEU A 181 5.61 34.45 -23.90
N ILE A 182 5.19 34.43 -25.17
CA ILE A 182 3.85 34.02 -25.58
C ILE A 182 3.59 32.57 -25.14
N TRP A 183 4.52 31.66 -25.43
CA TRP A 183 4.43 30.27 -25.01
C TRP A 183 4.23 30.16 -23.50
N THR A 184 5.10 30.80 -22.71
CA THR A 184 5.08 30.73 -21.25
C THR A 184 3.77 31.26 -20.67
N TYR A 185 3.27 32.38 -21.21
CA TYR A 185 1.99 32.94 -20.79
C TYR A 185 0.82 31.96 -21.01
N PHE A 186 0.70 31.40 -22.21
CA PHE A 186 -0.39 30.48 -22.54
C PHE A 186 -0.25 29.13 -21.82
N GLU A 187 0.97 28.64 -21.63
CA GLU A 187 1.25 27.42 -20.87
C GLU A 187 0.82 27.55 -19.41
N LYS A 188 1.26 28.62 -18.72
CA LYS A 188 0.88 28.87 -17.33
C LYS A 188 -0.62 29.07 -17.18
N ARG A 189 -1.23 29.87 -18.06
CA ARG A 189 -2.68 30.10 -18.05
C ARG A 189 -3.48 28.84 -18.34
N GLY A 190 -2.99 27.97 -19.21
CA GLY A 190 -3.60 26.66 -19.50
C GLY A 190 -3.54 25.75 -18.27
N MET A 191 -2.35 25.60 -17.67
CA MET A 191 -2.16 24.77 -16.48
C MET A 191 -3.05 25.19 -15.31
N THR A 192 -3.18 26.50 -15.04
CA THR A 192 -4.09 26.98 -13.98
C THR A 192 -5.54 26.56 -14.22
N LYS A 193 -6.00 26.54 -15.48
CA LYS A 193 -7.36 26.08 -15.82
C LYS A 193 -7.51 24.57 -15.65
N VAL A 194 -6.49 23.78 -16.01
CA VAL A 194 -6.50 22.32 -15.81
C VAL A 194 -6.61 22.00 -14.33
N GLU A 195 -5.72 22.57 -13.50
CA GLU A 195 -5.71 22.36 -12.06
C GLU A 195 -7.04 22.78 -11.43
N LYS A 196 -7.59 23.93 -11.83
CA LYS A 196 -8.90 24.38 -11.34
C LYS A 196 -10.01 23.40 -11.69
N ASN A 197 -10.04 22.89 -12.93
CA ASN A 197 -11.06 21.91 -13.34
C ASN A 197 -10.93 20.61 -12.54
N ILE A 198 -9.70 20.13 -12.29
CA ILE A 198 -9.46 18.93 -11.48
C ILE A 198 -9.93 19.17 -10.03
N TYR A 199 -9.58 20.32 -9.46
CA TYR A 199 -10.02 20.70 -8.11
C TYR A 199 -11.54 20.78 -7.99
N ASP A 200 -12.22 21.38 -8.98
CA ASP A 200 -13.68 21.48 -9.00
C ASP A 200 -14.30 20.08 -9.09
N LEU A 201 -13.73 19.17 -9.90
CA LEU A 201 -14.15 17.76 -9.96
C LEU A 201 -13.92 17.03 -8.64
N GLU A 202 -12.75 17.16 -8.03
CA GLU A 202 -12.45 16.54 -6.74
C GLU A 202 -13.42 17.02 -5.65
N LYS A 203 -13.78 18.30 -5.66
CA LYS A 203 -14.78 18.86 -4.75
C LYS A 203 -16.18 18.30 -5.02
N LEU A 204 -16.59 18.18 -6.28
CA LEU A 204 -17.89 17.62 -6.67
C LEU A 204 -18.02 16.15 -6.25
N TYR A 205 -16.97 15.36 -6.45
CA TYR A 205 -16.94 13.93 -6.14
C TYR A 205 -16.44 13.60 -4.73
N GLY A 206 -15.98 14.59 -3.96
CA GLY A 206 -15.34 14.38 -2.65
C GLY A 206 -16.25 13.75 -1.58
N SER A 207 -17.58 13.84 -1.73
CA SER A 207 -18.51 13.11 -0.86
C SER A 207 -18.59 11.61 -1.18
N ARG A 208 -18.28 11.22 -2.42
CA ARG A 208 -18.32 9.85 -2.94
C ARG A 208 -16.99 9.12 -2.85
N ILE A 209 -15.94 9.77 -2.35
CA ILE A 209 -14.57 9.25 -2.30
C ILE A 209 -14.12 9.16 -0.84
N TRP A 210 -13.44 8.07 -0.50
CA TRP A 210 -12.80 7.89 0.80
C TRP A 210 -11.60 8.82 0.94
N LYS A 211 -11.56 9.60 2.01
CA LYS A 211 -10.34 10.33 2.36
C LYS A 211 -9.33 9.35 2.94
N LYS A 212 -8.04 9.55 2.66
CA LYS A 212 -6.95 8.73 3.24
C LYS A 212 -7.03 8.63 4.77
N SER A 213 -7.38 9.74 5.44
CA SER A 213 -7.59 9.77 6.89
C SER A 213 -8.80 8.96 7.37
N GLU A 214 -9.88 8.88 6.58
CA GLU A 214 -11.04 8.04 6.90
C GLU A 214 -10.64 6.56 6.83
N LEU A 215 -9.91 6.14 5.79
CA LEU A 215 -9.45 4.76 5.63
C LEU A 215 -8.52 4.32 6.78
N ILE A 216 -7.54 5.16 7.12
CA ILE A 216 -6.61 4.89 8.23
C ILE A 216 -7.36 4.80 9.57
N LYS A 217 -8.33 5.69 9.81
CA LYS A 217 -9.16 5.63 11.03
C LYS A 217 -9.93 4.31 11.11
N HIS A 218 -10.50 3.85 9.99
CA HIS A 218 -11.22 2.57 9.94
C HIS A 218 -10.32 1.36 10.16
N GLU A 219 -9.10 1.38 9.61
CA GLU A 219 -8.10 0.33 9.82
C GLU A 219 -7.72 0.22 11.30
N HIS A 220 -7.38 1.34 11.94
CA HIS A 220 -7.06 1.36 13.37
C HIS A 220 -8.23 0.89 14.24
N THR A 221 -9.45 1.38 13.99
CA THR A 221 -10.63 0.95 14.75
C THR A 221 -10.90 -0.55 14.59
N GLN A 222 -10.71 -1.11 13.39
CA GLN A 222 -10.85 -2.57 13.22
C GLN A 222 -9.77 -3.35 13.96
N SER A 223 -8.52 -2.88 13.95
CA SER A 223 -7.44 -3.53 14.70
C SER A 223 -7.76 -3.55 16.20
N GLU A 224 -8.16 -2.41 16.76
CA GLU A 224 -8.50 -2.30 18.18
C GLU A 224 -9.68 -3.20 18.57
N LEU A 225 -10.70 -3.33 17.71
CA LEU A 225 -11.82 -4.24 17.94
C LEU A 225 -11.39 -5.72 17.91
N LYS A 226 -10.49 -6.10 16.99
CA LYS A 226 -9.94 -7.46 16.93
C LYS A 226 -9.10 -7.76 18.18
N ASP A 227 -8.30 -6.81 18.62
CA ASP A 227 -7.51 -6.94 19.85
C ASP A 227 -8.42 -7.11 21.07
N GLN A 228 -9.50 -6.33 21.17
CA GLN A 228 -10.51 -6.48 22.22
C GLN A 228 -11.19 -7.85 22.19
N MET A 229 -11.59 -8.33 21.00
CA MET A 229 -12.22 -9.64 20.84
C MET A 229 -11.26 -10.78 21.25
N ILE A 230 -9.97 -10.67 20.89
CA ILE A 230 -8.95 -11.64 21.32
C ILE A 230 -8.83 -11.65 22.83
N VAL A 231 -8.78 -10.48 23.46
CA VAL A 231 -8.71 -10.35 24.93
C VAL A 231 -9.93 -10.95 25.61
N GLU A 232 -11.13 -10.67 25.12
CA GLU A 232 -12.39 -11.20 25.69
C GLU A 232 -12.49 -12.71 25.52
N THR A 233 -12.21 -13.23 24.32
CA THR A 233 -12.20 -14.66 24.04
C THR A 233 -11.19 -15.39 24.92
N LEU A 234 -10.02 -14.79 25.14
CA LEU A 234 -8.99 -15.35 26.01
C LEU A 234 -9.44 -15.33 27.47
N LYS A 235 -10.11 -14.27 27.93
CA LYS A 235 -10.68 -14.21 29.27
C LYS A 235 -11.76 -15.28 29.51
N GLU A 236 -12.61 -15.54 28.53
CA GLU A 236 -13.64 -16.60 28.63
C GLU A 236 -13.01 -18.01 28.58
N THR A 237 -12.08 -18.25 27.66
CA THR A 237 -11.44 -19.56 27.49
C THR A 237 -10.58 -19.94 28.70
N PHE A 238 -9.90 -18.96 29.29
CA PHE A 238 -9.06 -19.14 30.48
C PHE A 238 -9.75 -18.68 31.76
N ASN A 239 -11.09 -18.82 31.84
CA ASN A 239 -11.79 -18.54 33.08
C ASN A 239 -11.29 -19.48 34.19
N MET A 240 -10.95 -18.91 35.34
CA MET A 240 -10.43 -19.61 36.53
C MET A 240 -11.33 -20.76 36.97
N ASP A 241 -12.65 -20.61 36.84
CA ASP A 241 -13.61 -21.66 37.19
C ASP A 241 -13.47 -22.90 36.30
N PHE A 242 -13.22 -22.71 35.00
CA PHE A 242 -13.01 -23.82 34.06
C PHE A 242 -11.70 -24.56 34.35
N ILE A 243 -10.62 -23.82 34.62
CA ILE A 243 -9.32 -24.42 34.95
C ILE A 243 -9.40 -25.16 36.29
N LYS A 244 -10.10 -24.60 37.28
CA LYS A 244 -10.30 -25.22 38.59
C LYS A 244 -11.15 -26.50 38.48
N GLU A 245 -12.28 -26.45 37.77
CA GLU A 245 -13.15 -27.61 37.53
C GLU A 245 -12.39 -28.73 36.77
N LEU A 246 -11.62 -28.36 35.75
CA LEU A 246 -10.81 -29.31 34.99
C LEU A 246 -9.76 -29.97 35.90
N ASN A 247 -9.08 -29.20 36.74
CA ASN A 247 -8.12 -29.74 37.71
C ASN A 247 -8.80 -30.68 38.71
N GLU A 248 -9.91 -30.26 39.31
CA GLU A 248 -10.65 -31.07 40.28
C GLU A 248 -11.15 -32.39 39.67
N GLN A 249 -11.65 -32.38 38.43
CA GLN A 249 -12.05 -33.61 37.74
C GLN A 249 -10.88 -34.52 37.38
N TYR A 250 -9.77 -33.97 36.88
CA TYR A 250 -8.59 -34.75 36.56
C TYR A 250 -8.02 -35.41 37.80
N LEU A 251 -7.84 -34.65 38.89
CA LEU A 251 -7.36 -35.18 40.17
C LEU A 251 -8.30 -36.27 40.69
N LYS A 252 -9.61 -36.03 40.71
CA LYS A 252 -10.61 -37.01 41.16
C LYS A 252 -10.56 -38.31 40.36
N ASN A 253 -10.56 -38.22 39.02
CA ASN A 253 -10.50 -39.40 38.17
C ASN A 253 -9.21 -40.19 38.38
N PHE A 254 -8.09 -39.48 38.53
CA PHE A 254 -6.80 -40.12 38.80
C PHE A 254 -6.78 -40.81 40.16
N THR A 255 -7.28 -40.16 41.23
CA THR A 255 -7.41 -40.75 42.56
C THR A 255 -8.28 -42.00 42.54
N THR A 256 -9.39 -42.00 41.78
CA THR A 256 -10.23 -43.19 41.60
C THR A 256 -9.46 -44.34 40.94
N ILE A 257 -8.74 -44.07 39.84
CA ILE A 257 -7.93 -45.10 39.14
C ILE A 257 -6.89 -45.70 40.09
N ILE A 258 -6.22 -44.88 40.89
CA ILE A 258 -5.22 -45.33 41.86
C ILE A 258 -5.86 -46.19 42.95
N HIS A 259 -6.98 -45.75 43.51
CA HIS A 259 -7.67 -46.51 44.55
C HIS A 259 -8.15 -47.87 44.04
N ASP A 260 -8.77 -47.91 42.86
CA ASP A 260 -9.25 -49.14 42.22
C ASP A 260 -8.09 -50.09 41.89
N THR A 261 -6.97 -49.53 41.42
CA THR A 261 -5.74 -50.27 41.15
C THR A 261 -5.15 -50.86 42.43
N ASN A 262 -5.07 -50.08 43.50
CA ASN A 262 -4.55 -50.50 44.81
C ASN A 262 -5.42 -51.61 45.44
N SER A 263 -6.74 -51.44 45.38
CA SER A 263 -7.71 -52.47 45.79
C SER A 263 -7.54 -53.76 44.98
N SER A 264 -7.39 -53.65 43.65
CA SER A 264 -7.17 -54.80 42.77
C SER A 264 -5.87 -55.55 43.07
N PHE A 265 -4.77 -54.83 43.29
CA PHE A 265 -3.48 -55.45 43.67
C PHE A 265 -3.54 -56.09 45.07
N THR A 266 -4.24 -55.48 46.01
CA THR A 266 -4.45 -56.05 47.35
C THR A 266 -5.22 -57.36 47.26
N ASN A 267 -6.34 -57.36 46.52
CA ASN A 267 -7.13 -58.58 46.29
C ASN A 267 -6.31 -59.66 45.57
N LEU A 268 -5.51 -59.29 44.56
CA LEU A 268 -4.65 -60.23 43.85
C LEU A 268 -3.59 -60.82 44.78
N THR A 269 -2.99 -60.02 45.66
CA THR A 269 -2.02 -60.47 46.66
C THR A 269 -2.65 -61.44 47.66
N LEU A 270 -3.84 -61.11 48.19
CA LEU A 270 -4.58 -61.99 49.10
C LEU A 270 -4.91 -63.33 48.45
N HIS A 271 -5.39 -63.30 47.20
CA HIS A 271 -5.73 -64.53 46.49
C HIS A 271 -4.50 -65.36 46.13
N MET A 272 -3.37 -64.74 45.82
CA MET A 272 -2.09 -65.44 45.69
C MET A 272 -1.65 -66.09 47.02
N GLN A 273 -1.87 -65.44 48.15
CA GLN A 273 -1.56 -66.03 49.46
C GLN A 273 -2.46 -67.22 49.79
N GLU A 274 -3.75 -67.11 49.48
CA GLU A 274 -4.75 -68.18 49.65
C GLU A 274 -4.41 -69.40 48.78
N VAL A 275 -4.19 -69.20 47.48
CA VAL A 275 -3.78 -70.29 46.56
C VAL A 275 -2.45 -70.91 47.00
N SER A 276 -1.51 -70.13 47.52
CA SER A 276 -0.25 -70.65 48.07
C SER A 276 -0.48 -71.53 49.30
N ALA A 277 -1.42 -71.16 50.17
CA ALA A 277 -1.79 -71.94 51.34
C ALA A 277 -2.48 -73.26 50.95
N ASP A 278 -3.44 -73.21 50.02
CA ASP A 278 -4.14 -74.38 49.50
C ASP A 278 -3.19 -75.36 48.78
N LEU A 279 -2.23 -74.83 48.01
CA LEU A 279 -1.20 -75.64 47.37
C LEU A 279 -0.27 -76.30 48.39
N ARG A 280 0.08 -75.63 49.48
CA ARG A 280 0.86 -76.21 50.58
C ARG A 280 0.09 -77.32 51.30
N GLU A 281 -1.20 -77.13 51.54
CA GLU A 281 -2.07 -78.16 52.14
C GLU A 281 -2.19 -79.38 51.22
N THR A 282 -2.42 -79.16 49.93
CA THR A 282 -2.45 -80.21 48.89
C THR A 282 -1.11 -80.95 48.81
N LEU A 283 0.02 -80.23 48.87
CA LEU A 283 1.34 -80.84 48.88
C LEU A 283 1.54 -81.70 50.13
N SER A 284 1.11 -81.25 51.30
CA SER A 284 1.22 -81.98 52.57
C SER A 284 0.41 -83.28 52.56
N THR A 285 -0.79 -83.26 51.97
CA THR A 285 -1.65 -84.44 51.82
C THR A 285 -1.06 -85.43 50.82
N LEU A 286 -0.48 -84.98 49.71
CA LEU A 286 0.24 -85.84 48.76
C LEU A 286 1.51 -86.46 49.36
N GLN A 287 2.29 -85.69 50.13
CA GLN A 287 3.44 -86.20 50.89
C GLN A 287 3.03 -87.34 51.83
N SER A 288 1.89 -87.20 52.53
CA SER A 288 1.38 -88.24 53.44
C SER A 288 0.96 -89.54 52.75
N LYS A 289 0.60 -89.49 51.45
CA LYS A 289 0.13 -90.64 50.66
C LYS A 289 1.25 -91.41 49.93
N LYS A 290 2.51 -90.94 49.99
CA LYS A 290 3.70 -91.55 49.34
C LYS A 290 3.56 -91.83 47.83
N GLU A 291 2.71 -91.10 47.11
CA GLU A 291 2.66 -91.14 45.63
C GLU A 291 3.62 -90.11 45.03
N GLY A 292 4.49 -90.54 44.11
CA GLY A 292 5.23 -89.65 43.20
C GLY A 292 6.27 -88.70 43.82
N VAL A 293 7.38 -89.24 44.35
CA VAL A 293 8.47 -88.48 45.02
C VAL A 293 9.08 -87.34 44.16
N ASN A 294 9.13 -87.50 42.83
CA ASN A 294 9.69 -86.47 41.93
C ASN A 294 8.74 -85.28 41.68
N THR A 295 7.42 -85.50 41.73
CA THR A 295 6.41 -84.45 41.52
C THR A 295 6.33 -83.51 42.72
N LEU A 296 6.59 -84.03 43.93
CA LEU A 296 6.59 -83.27 45.18
C LEU A 296 7.71 -82.21 45.22
N ALA A 297 8.91 -82.54 44.74
CA ALA A 297 10.03 -81.59 44.69
C ALA A 297 9.74 -80.43 43.73
N VAL A 298 9.23 -80.72 42.54
CA VAL A 298 8.88 -79.72 41.53
C VAL A 298 7.71 -78.83 41.99
N MET A 299 6.69 -79.41 42.65
CA MET A 299 5.59 -78.63 43.22
C MET A 299 6.05 -77.72 44.35
N GLN A 300 6.97 -78.17 45.20
CA GLN A 300 7.50 -77.36 46.29
C GLN A 300 8.32 -76.17 45.76
N GLU A 301 9.17 -76.40 44.76
CA GLU A 301 9.91 -75.35 44.06
C GLU A 301 8.96 -74.34 43.39
N ASN A 302 7.88 -74.80 42.74
CA ASN A 302 6.88 -73.93 42.14
C ASN A 302 6.11 -73.09 43.17
N ILE A 303 5.79 -73.64 44.35
CA ILE A 303 5.14 -72.91 45.46
C ILE A 303 6.09 -71.85 46.04
N GLU A 304 7.38 -72.17 46.19
CA GLU A 304 8.39 -71.22 46.63
C GLU A 304 8.57 -70.08 45.61
N GLY A 305 8.62 -70.40 44.32
CA GLY A 305 8.64 -69.43 43.23
C GLY A 305 7.38 -68.56 43.19
N PHE A 306 6.21 -69.16 43.39
CA PHE A 306 4.93 -68.45 43.44
C PHE A 306 4.84 -67.49 44.63
N ASN A 307 5.30 -67.92 45.82
CA ASN A 307 5.35 -67.09 47.01
C ASN A 307 6.35 -65.93 46.85
N SER A 308 7.51 -66.19 46.24
CA SER A 308 8.49 -65.14 45.90
C SER A 308 7.88 -64.09 44.95
N ASN A 309 7.12 -64.53 43.94
CA ASN A 309 6.41 -63.64 43.03
C ASN A 309 5.34 -62.79 43.73
N ALA A 310 4.58 -63.36 44.68
CA ALA A 310 3.62 -62.61 45.48
C ALA A 310 4.29 -61.51 46.33
N VAL A 311 5.44 -61.83 46.95
CA VAL A 311 6.23 -60.84 47.71
C VAL A 311 6.81 -59.75 46.80
N ASN A 312 7.29 -60.11 45.62
CA ASN A 312 7.81 -59.14 44.66
C ASN A 312 6.71 -58.22 44.11
N LEU A 313 5.51 -58.77 43.87
CA LEU A 313 4.34 -57.99 43.50
C LEU A 313 3.95 -56.99 44.60
N GLN A 314 3.93 -57.42 45.87
CA GLN A 314 3.65 -56.55 47.00
C GLN A 314 4.66 -55.40 47.11
N LYS A 315 5.96 -55.68 46.93
CA LYS A 315 7.00 -54.63 46.90
C LYS A 315 6.85 -53.68 45.70
N SER A 316 6.43 -54.19 44.54
CA SER A 316 6.14 -53.38 43.36
C SER A 316 4.96 -52.45 43.62
N MET A 317 3.96 -52.94 44.36
CA MET A 317 2.79 -52.17 44.78
C MET A 317 3.13 -51.05 45.76
N GLU A 318 3.94 -51.35 46.78
CA GLU A 318 4.39 -50.35 47.76
C GLU A 318 5.18 -49.21 47.08
N ARG A 319 6.03 -49.55 46.10
CA ARG A 319 6.74 -48.55 45.29
C ARG A 319 5.80 -47.75 44.38
N PHE A 320 4.79 -48.41 43.81
CA PHE A 320 3.79 -47.74 42.98
C PHE A 320 3.01 -46.70 43.79
N ASP A 321 2.57 -47.06 45.00
CA ASP A 321 1.85 -46.18 45.93
C ASP A 321 2.66 -44.92 46.27
N THR A 322 3.92 -45.08 46.70
CA THR A 322 4.80 -43.95 47.01
C THR A 322 5.12 -43.09 45.77
N THR A 323 5.30 -43.72 44.60
CA THR A 323 5.59 -42.98 43.35
C THR A 323 4.39 -42.13 42.93
N VAL A 324 3.19 -42.67 43.09
CA VAL A 324 1.94 -41.99 42.78
C VAL A 324 1.74 -40.81 43.72
N GLU A 325 1.93 -40.98 45.03
CA GLU A 325 1.81 -39.92 46.03
C GLU A 325 2.74 -38.73 45.71
N HIS A 326 4.01 -38.99 45.43
CA HIS A 326 4.95 -37.95 45.01
C HIS A 326 4.55 -37.30 43.67
N THR A 327 4.00 -38.08 42.73
CA THR A 327 3.55 -37.54 41.45
C THR A 327 2.33 -36.62 41.63
N PHE A 328 1.45 -36.90 42.58
CA PHE A 328 0.33 -36.02 42.93
C PHE A 328 0.81 -34.68 43.50
N ASP A 329 1.71 -34.71 44.47
CA ASP A 329 2.26 -33.49 45.07
C ASP A 329 2.93 -32.61 44.01
N GLN A 330 3.68 -33.24 43.10
CA GLN A 330 4.35 -32.53 42.01
C GLN A 330 3.37 -31.95 40.97
N ILE A 331 2.31 -32.67 40.63
CA ILE A 331 1.27 -32.19 39.71
C ILE A 331 0.51 -31.01 40.33
N ASP A 332 0.15 -31.09 41.61
CA ASP A 332 -0.56 -30.02 42.32
C ASP A 332 0.30 -28.74 42.40
N GLU A 333 1.59 -28.89 42.72
CA GLU A 333 2.52 -27.75 42.77
C GLU A 333 2.70 -27.07 41.40
N GLU A 334 2.92 -27.84 40.33
CA GLU A 334 3.12 -27.29 38.98
C GLU A 334 1.84 -26.71 38.38
N LEU A 335 0.68 -27.29 38.69
CA LEU A 335 -0.61 -26.72 38.32
C LEU A 335 -0.90 -25.44 39.09
N GLY A 336 -0.61 -25.39 40.39
CA GLY A 336 -0.70 -24.17 41.20
C GLY A 336 0.11 -23.01 40.61
N LYS A 337 1.37 -23.26 40.24
CA LYS A 337 2.24 -22.28 39.55
C LYS A 337 1.67 -21.83 38.20
N SER A 338 1.07 -22.76 37.46
CA SER A 338 0.47 -22.47 36.15
C SER A 338 -0.77 -21.58 36.29
N VAL A 339 -1.63 -21.87 37.27
CA VAL A 339 -2.81 -21.07 37.61
C VAL A 339 -2.41 -19.66 38.07
N GLU A 340 -1.36 -19.52 38.89
CA GLU A 340 -0.85 -18.22 39.32
C GLU A 340 -0.35 -17.37 38.15
N LYS A 341 0.41 -17.97 37.22
CA LYS A 341 0.88 -17.30 36.00
C LYS A 341 -0.27 -16.88 35.10
N LEU A 342 -1.28 -17.74 34.93
CA LEU A 342 -2.48 -17.43 34.16
C LEU A 342 -3.29 -16.30 34.81
N THR A 343 -3.42 -16.29 36.13
CA THR A 343 -4.07 -15.19 36.88
C THR A 343 -3.34 -13.87 36.67
N THR A 344 -2.01 -13.89 36.74
CA THR A 344 -1.18 -12.71 36.49
C THR A 344 -1.33 -12.20 35.06
N PHE A 345 -1.34 -13.11 34.08
CA PHE A 345 -1.56 -12.78 32.68
C PHE A 345 -2.95 -12.17 32.45
N ALA A 346 -4.01 -12.79 32.97
CA ALA A 346 -5.38 -12.29 32.86
C ALA A 346 -5.53 -10.89 33.48
N ARG A 347 -4.87 -10.62 34.62
CA ARG A 347 -4.83 -9.29 35.25
C ARG A 347 -4.16 -8.26 34.36
N ILE A 348 -2.96 -8.56 33.83
CA ILE A 348 -2.21 -7.64 32.95
C ILE A 348 -3.03 -7.30 31.70
N VAL A 349 -3.64 -8.32 31.09
CA VAL A 349 -4.49 -8.15 29.91
C VAL A 349 -5.71 -7.27 30.22
N SER A 350 -6.37 -7.51 31.36
CA SER A 350 -7.50 -6.68 31.80
C SER A 350 -7.10 -5.22 32.07
N GLU A 351 -5.95 -4.99 32.71
CA GLU A 351 -5.42 -3.65 32.97
C GLU A 351 -5.08 -2.92 31.67
N GLN A 352 -4.42 -3.57 30.72
CA GLN A 352 -4.15 -3.00 29.40
C GLN A 352 -5.44 -2.63 28.67
N ASN A 353 -6.44 -3.50 28.69
CA ASN A 353 -7.70 -3.24 28.00
C ASN A 353 -8.43 -2.02 28.60
N GLN A 354 -8.41 -1.85 29.92
CA GLN A 354 -8.97 -0.65 30.57
C GLN A 354 -8.21 0.64 30.20
N LEU A 355 -6.88 0.57 30.07
CA LEU A 355 -6.07 1.73 29.65
C LEU A 355 -6.40 2.14 28.21
N ILE A 356 -6.59 1.18 27.31
CA ILE A 356 -7.01 1.45 25.92
C ILE A 356 -8.40 2.10 25.88
N LEU A 357 -9.36 1.56 26.64
CA LEU A 357 -10.71 2.15 26.70
C LEU A 357 -10.68 3.59 27.24
N LYS A 358 -9.85 3.86 28.25
CA LYS A 358 -9.65 5.23 28.77
C LYS A 358 -9.01 6.13 27.71
N SER A 359 -7.94 5.71 27.04
CA SER A 359 -7.27 6.53 26.02
C SER A 359 -8.20 6.87 24.85
N MET A 360 -9.01 5.90 24.40
CA MET A 360 -10.06 6.11 23.40
C MET A 360 -11.11 7.13 23.83
N ALA A 361 -11.56 7.08 25.09
CA ALA A 361 -12.53 8.03 25.61
C ALA A 361 -11.96 9.46 25.63
N THR A 362 -10.70 9.61 26.06
CA THR A 362 -10.00 10.90 26.07
C THR A 362 -9.82 11.46 24.66
N LEU A 363 -9.44 10.62 23.68
CA LEU A 363 -9.31 11.02 22.28
C LEU A 363 -10.64 11.48 21.68
N LYS A 364 -11.74 10.77 21.96
CA LYS A 364 -13.09 11.18 21.53
C LYS A 364 -13.52 12.51 22.14
N GLN A 365 -13.10 12.79 23.37
CA GLN A 365 -13.43 14.04 24.05
C GLN A 365 -12.64 15.22 23.48
N GLN A 366 -11.35 15.02 23.21
CA GLN A 366 -10.51 16.00 22.49
C GLN A 366 -11.03 16.28 21.07
N GLU A 367 -11.50 15.26 20.34
CA GLU A 367 -12.08 15.42 19.00
C GLU A 367 -13.42 16.19 19.03
N LYS A 368 -14.15 16.18 20.16
CA LYS A 368 -15.35 17.00 20.36
C LYS A 368 -15.01 18.45 20.70
N GLU A 369 -14.02 18.66 21.57
CA GLU A 369 -13.57 19.99 21.97
C GLU A 369 -12.94 20.75 20.80
N SER A 370 -12.17 20.07 19.94
CA SER A 370 -11.58 20.69 18.74
C SER A 370 -12.59 21.04 17.64
N LYS A 371 -13.84 20.55 17.73
CA LYS A 371 -14.93 20.87 16.79
C LYS A 371 -15.87 21.96 17.32
N ALA A 372 -15.74 22.31 18.60
CA ALA A 372 -16.52 23.36 19.26
C ALA A 372 -15.80 24.73 19.26
N GLN A 373 -14.50 24.73 18.97
CA GLN A 373 -13.73 25.90 18.52
C GLN A 373 -13.76 25.98 17.00
#